data_AF-A0A442GBE7-F1
#
_entry.id   AF-A0A442GBE7-F1
#
_cell.length_a   1.000
_cell.length_b   1.000
_cell.length_c   1.000
_cell.angle_alpha   90.00
_cell.angle_beta   90.00
_cell.angle_gamma   90.00
#
_symmetry.space_group_name_H-M   'P 1'
#
loop_
_entity.id
_entity.type
_entity.pdbx_description
1 polymer ?
#
loop_
_entity_poly.entity_id
_entity_poly.type
_entity_poly.pdbx_seq_one_letter_code
_entity_poly.pdbx_strand_id
1 'polypeptide(L)'
;MARYRLQLMARTGTANLATPLEPSALRPEFRQRTWRSADGSLLQGFAGKGGFRLTIGNCLARMCAANECSEAGWPIYACSDGRKRKMSVKSFVTATFDGVPYRRLSAPPEP
;
A
#
# COMPACT_ATOMS: atom_id res chain seq x y z
N MET A 1 -0.90 11.19 -27.98
CA MET A 1 -1.15 11.03 -26.52
C MET A 1 -2.43 11.69 -25.98
N ALA A 2 -3.19 12.50 -26.75
CA ALA A 2 -4.38 13.19 -26.25
C ALA A 2 -5.63 12.30 -26.08
N ARG A 3 -5.76 11.22 -26.87
CA ARG A 3 -6.97 10.36 -26.91
C ARG A 3 -7.17 9.52 -25.64
N TYR A 4 -6.10 9.12 -24.96
CA TYR A 4 -6.20 8.32 -23.72
C TYR A 4 -6.74 9.14 -22.54
N ARG A 5 -6.47 10.45 -22.48
CA ARG A 5 -6.99 11.34 -21.42
C ARG A 5 -8.51 11.51 -21.50
N LEU A 6 -9.05 11.63 -22.71
CA LEU A 6 -10.50 11.75 -22.94
C LEU A 6 -11.27 10.46 -22.59
N GLN A 7 -10.68 9.29 -22.85
CA GLN A 7 -11.31 8.01 -22.48
C GLN A 7 -11.34 7.74 -20.97
N LEU A 8 -10.38 8.31 -20.20
CA LEU A 8 -10.44 8.27 -18.74
C LEU A 8 -11.55 9.17 -18.19
N MET A 9 -11.77 10.34 -18.79
CA MET A 9 -12.82 11.28 -18.35
C MET A 9 -14.24 10.82 -18.71
N ALA A 10 -14.42 10.02 -19.76
CA ALA A 10 -15.72 9.45 -20.12
C ALA A 10 -16.22 8.34 -19.15
N ARG A 11 -15.42 7.95 -18.16
CA ARG A 11 -15.77 6.95 -17.13
C ARG A 11 -16.24 7.59 -15.82
N THR A 12 -16.63 8.86 -15.86
CA THR A 12 -17.09 9.68 -14.72
C THR A 12 -18.26 9.09 -13.92
N GLY A 13 -18.94 8.05 -14.40
CA GLY A 13 -19.94 7.30 -13.61
C GLY A 13 -19.35 6.47 -12.45
N THR A 14 -18.06 6.14 -12.46
CA THR A 14 -17.37 5.41 -11.38
C THR A 14 -16.32 6.25 -10.65
N ALA A 15 -16.15 7.52 -11.01
CA ALA A 15 -15.06 8.37 -10.54
C ALA A 15 -15.13 8.76 -9.05
N ASN A 16 -16.28 8.52 -8.39
CA ASN A 16 -16.50 8.89 -6.98
C ASN A 16 -16.44 7.71 -6.00
N LEU A 17 -16.05 6.51 -6.46
CA LEU A 17 -15.98 5.33 -5.59
C LEU A 17 -14.62 5.18 -4.88
N ALA A 18 -13.61 5.94 -5.31
CA ALA A 18 -12.27 5.92 -4.72
C ALA A 18 -11.73 7.34 -4.59
N THR A 19 -11.79 7.90 -3.39
CA THR A 19 -11.08 9.14 -3.04
C THR A 19 -9.62 8.83 -2.72
N PRO A 20 -8.68 9.75 -3.04
CA PRO A 20 -7.32 9.65 -2.56
C PRO A 20 -7.29 9.46 -1.05
N LEU A 21 -6.46 8.52 -0.59
CA LEU A 21 -6.27 8.28 0.83
C LEU A 21 -5.48 9.46 1.42
N GLU A 22 -6.21 10.45 1.96
CA GLU A 22 -5.63 11.58 2.68
C GLU A 22 -5.16 11.13 4.07
N PRO A 23 -3.84 11.14 4.37
CA PRO A 23 -3.34 10.65 5.64
C PRO A 23 -3.96 11.37 6.84
N SER A 24 -4.16 12.68 6.73
CA SER A 24 -4.75 13.52 7.79
C SER A 24 -6.19 13.14 8.13
N ALA A 25 -6.95 12.58 7.18
CA ALA A 25 -8.32 12.13 7.39
C ALA A 25 -8.40 10.76 8.09
N LEU A 26 -7.29 10.03 8.19
CA LEU A 26 -7.24 8.74 8.88
C LEU A 26 -7.06 8.90 10.39
N ARG A 27 -7.72 8.03 11.15
CA ARG A 27 -7.50 7.95 12.60
C ARG A 27 -6.01 7.69 12.90
N PRO A 28 -5.43 8.29 13.94
CA PRO A 28 -3.99 8.23 14.22
C PRO A 28 -3.41 6.81 14.22
N GLU A 29 -4.14 5.83 14.77
CA GLU A 29 -3.74 4.43 14.84
C GLU A 29 -3.55 3.79 13.46
N PHE A 30 -4.39 4.16 12.48
CA PHE A 30 -4.25 3.68 11.10
C PHE A 30 -3.06 4.32 10.42
N ARG A 31 -2.83 5.64 10.63
CA ARG A 31 -1.65 6.32 10.09
C ARG A 31 -0.35 5.70 10.59
N GLN A 32 -0.29 5.35 11.87
CA GLN A 32 0.90 4.77 12.51
C GLN A 32 1.22 3.36 12.02
N ARG A 33 0.21 2.63 11.52
CA ARG A 33 0.34 1.23 11.06
C ARG A 33 0.25 1.07 9.55
N THR A 34 0.11 2.16 8.80
CA THR A 34 0.00 2.11 7.34
C THR A 34 1.22 2.73 6.70
N TRP A 35 1.77 2.04 5.72
CA TRP A 35 2.77 2.57 4.80
C TRP A 35 2.22 2.58 3.38
N ARG A 36 2.65 3.57 2.61
CA ARG A 36 2.24 3.77 1.21
C ARG A 36 3.46 3.84 0.32
N SER A 37 3.39 3.20 -0.84
CA SER A 37 4.39 3.31 -1.90
C SER A 37 3.98 4.36 -2.94
N ALA A 38 4.92 4.76 -3.80
CA ALA A 38 4.70 5.73 -4.86
C ALA A 38 3.69 5.25 -5.93
N ASP A 39 3.54 3.93 -6.09
CA ASP A 39 2.56 3.30 -6.99
C ASP A 39 1.14 3.24 -6.38
N GLY A 40 0.96 3.69 -5.14
CA GLY A 40 -0.30 3.63 -4.41
C GLY A 40 -0.53 2.33 -3.64
N SER A 41 0.38 1.36 -3.71
CA SER A 41 0.32 0.13 -2.91
C SER A 41 0.42 0.45 -1.41
N LEU A 42 -0.25 -0.37 -0.59
CA LEU A 42 -0.32 -0.18 0.86
C LEU A 42 0.17 -1.40 1.62
N LEU A 43 0.89 -1.15 2.71
CA LEU A 43 1.13 -2.12 3.78
C LEU A 43 0.37 -1.65 5.01
N GLN A 44 -0.58 -2.45 5.49
CA GLN A 44 -1.41 -2.13 6.66
C GLN A 44 -1.16 -3.14 7.76
N GLY A 45 -0.43 -2.74 8.80
CA GLY A 45 -0.12 -3.59 9.95
C GLY A 45 -1.36 -3.97 10.75
N PHE A 46 -1.49 -5.25 11.08
CA PHE A 46 -2.54 -5.72 11.98
C PHE A 46 -2.24 -5.34 13.44
N ALA A 47 -3.28 -5.28 14.27
CA ALA A 47 -3.10 -5.16 15.71
C ALA A 47 -2.48 -6.45 16.28
N GLY A 48 -1.40 -6.33 17.07
CA GLY A 48 -0.85 -7.42 17.87
C GLY A 48 0.12 -8.37 17.17
N LYS A 49 -0.33 -9.16 16.18
CA LYS A 49 0.33 -10.44 15.77
C LYS A 49 1.40 -10.38 14.66
N GLY A 50 2.16 -9.29 14.51
CA GLY A 50 3.36 -9.31 13.64
C GLY A 50 3.11 -9.59 12.15
N GLY A 51 2.04 -9.05 11.57
CA GLY A 51 1.69 -9.21 10.16
C GLY A 51 1.02 -7.96 9.59
N PHE A 52 0.74 -7.98 8.28
CA PHE A 52 0.10 -6.88 7.59
C PHE A 52 -0.72 -7.36 6.39
N ARG A 53 -1.70 -6.55 5.98
CA ARG A 53 -2.34 -6.65 4.68
C ARG A 53 -1.54 -5.85 3.66
N LEU A 54 -1.14 -6.51 2.57
CA LEU A 54 -0.57 -5.92 1.37
C LEU A 54 -1.71 -5.66 0.38
N THR A 55 -1.93 -4.40 0.02
CA THR A 55 -2.86 -4.03 -1.05
C THR A 55 -2.06 -3.50 -2.23
N ILE A 56 -2.11 -4.20 -3.36
CA ILE A 56 -1.45 -3.80 -4.61
C ILE A 56 -2.52 -3.35 -5.60
N GLY A 57 -2.42 -2.11 -6.06
CA GLY A 57 -3.23 -1.59 -7.15
C GLY A 57 -2.47 -1.67 -8.47
N ASN A 58 -3.04 -2.32 -9.48
CA ASN A 58 -2.57 -2.22 -10.85
C ASN A 58 -3.57 -1.40 -11.67
N CYS A 59 -3.27 -0.12 -11.85
CA CYS A 59 -4.09 0.82 -12.62
C CYS A 59 -4.27 0.41 -14.09
N LEU A 60 -3.29 -0.29 -14.68
CA LEU A 60 -3.35 -0.75 -16.08
C LEU A 60 -4.21 -2.02 -16.22
N ALA A 61 -4.13 -2.94 -15.26
CA ALA A 61 -4.91 -4.17 -15.26
C ALA A 61 -6.31 -4.02 -14.64
N ARG A 62 -6.64 -2.87 -14.04
CA ARG A 62 -7.86 -2.66 -13.22
C ARG A 62 -8.02 -3.71 -12.12
N MET A 63 -6.92 -4.21 -11.60
CA MET A 63 -6.90 -5.22 -10.56
C MET A 63 -6.40 -4.61 -9.26
N CYS A 64 -7.15 -4.86 -8.19
CA CYS A 64 -6.71 -4.61 -6.82
C CYS A 64 -6.57 -5.98 -6.15
N ALA A 65 -5.37 -6.33 -5.70
CA ALA A 65 -5.13 -7.53 -4.92
C ALA A 65 -4.89 -7.15 -3.46
N ALA A 66 -5.54 -7.85 -2.54
CA ALA A 66 -5.31 -7.74 -1.11
C ALA A 66 -4.81 -9.08 -0.59
N ASN A 67 -3.60 -9.10 -0.06
CA ASN A 67 -2.96 -10.30 0.45
C ASN A 67 -2.64 -10.12 1.93
N GLU A 68 -2.93 -11.14 2.73
CA GLU A 68 -2.55 -11.15 4.13
C GLU A 68 -1.18 -11.79 4.25
N CYS A 69 -0.24 -11.07 4.86
CA CYS A 69 1.13 -11.51 5.01
C CYS A 69 1.47 -11.64 6.50
N SER A 70 1.93 -12.82 6.90
CA SER A 70 2.40 -13.11 8.25
C SER A 70 3.91 -13.34 8.25
N GLU A 71 4.56 -13.02 9.37
CA GLU A 71 5.98 -13.31 9.55
C GLU A 71 6.25 -14.81 9.37
N ALA A 72 7.27 -15.15 8.59
CA ALA A 72 7.70 -16.52 8.29
C ALA A 72 9.19 -16.70 8.62
N GLY A 73 9.65 -16.01 9.67
CA GLY A 73 11.05 -15.88 10.06
C GLY A 73 11.67 -14.63 9.44
N TRP A 74 11.97 -13.62 10.27
CA TRP A 74 12.57 -12.37 9.82
C TRP A 74 13.81 -12.61 8.92
N PRO A 75 13.91 -11.98 7.73
CA PRO A 75 13.04 -10.93 7.19
C PRO A 75 11.97 -11.41 6.17
N ILE A 76 11.58 -12.68 6.21
CA ILE A 76 10.64 -13.28 5.24
C ILE A 76 9.21 -13.25 5.78
N TYR A 77 8.27 -12.89 4.91
CA TYR A 77 6.83 -12.95 5.14
C TYR A 77 6.19 -13.92 4.14
N ALA A 78 5.30 -14.78 4.63
CA ALA A 78 4.45 -15.62 3.79
C ALA A 78 3.11 -14.92 3.59
N CYS A 79 2.68 -14.80 2.33
CA CYS A 79 1.43 -14.13 1.98
C CYS A 79 0.38 -15.13 1.48
N SER A 80 -0.90 -14.76 1.60
CA SER A 80 -2.06 -15.57 1.19
C SER A 80 -2.11 -15.94 -0.30
N ASP A 81 -1.31 -15.27 -1.14
CA ASP A 81 -1.13 -15.63 -2.56
C ASP A 81 -0.08 -16.74 -2.78
N GLY A 82 0.39 -17.37 -1.70
CA GLY A 82 1.38 -18.45 -1.73
C GLY A 82 2.81 -17.97 -1.92
N ARG A 83 3.05 -16.67 -2.10
CA ARG A 83 4.39 -16.13 -2.31
C ARG A 83 5.04 -15.75 -0.98
N LYS A 84 6.33 -16.06 -0.87
CA LYS A 84 7.20 -15.54 0.18
C LYS A 84 7.86 -14.25 -0.30
N ARG A 85 7.84 -13.22 0.53
CA ARG A 85 8.37 -11.89 0.21
C ARG A 85 9.31 -11.43 1.29
N LYS A 86 10.35 -10.69 0.88
CA LYS A 86 11.36 -10.17 1.79
C LYS A 86 10.99 -8.75 2.23
N MET A 87 11.10 -8.51 3.53
CA MET A 87 11.05 -7.18 4.13
C MET A 87 12.47 -6.65 4.34
N SER A 88 12.65 -5.34 4.24
CA SER A 88 13.86 -4.64 4.66
C SER A 88 13.44 -3.31 5.26
N VAL A 89 13.75 -3.08 6.53
CA VAL A 89 13.39 -1.85 7.22
C VAL A 89 14.66 -1.03 7.39
N LYS A 90 14.70 0.16 6.77
CA LYS A 90 15.81 1.11 6.96
C LYS A 90 15.58 1.99 8.17
N SER A 91 14.32 2.33 8.46
CA SER A 91 13.90 3.05 9.66
C SER A 91 12.44 2.76 9.97
N PHE A 92 11.93 3.20 11.12
CA PHE A 92 10.50 3.11 11.42
C PHE A 92 9.59 3.87 10.44
N VAL A 93 10.17 4.77 9.64
CA VAL A 93 9.47 5.55 8.60
C VAL A 93 9.48 4.84 7.26
N THR A 94 10.60 4.20 6.89
CA THR A 94 10.80 3.62 5.56
C THR A 94 11.03 2.11 5.61
N ALA A 95 10.22 1.40 4.83
CA ALA A 95 10.32 -0.03 4.63
C ALA A 95 10.43 -0.34 3.14
N THR A 96 11.09 -1.42 2.79
CA THR A 96 11.10 -1.99 1.44
C THR A 96 10.51 -3.39 1.55
N PHE A 97 9.46 -3.67 0.79
CA PHE A 97 8.80 -4.96 0.80
C PHE A 97 8.69 -5.48 -0.63
N ASP A 98 9.22 -6.68 -0.87
CA ASP A 98 9.27 -7.28 -2.21
C ASP A 98 9.97 -6.37 -3.24
N GLY A 99 11.01 -5.65 -2.80
CA GLY A 99 11.74 -4.68 -3.63
C GLY A 99 11.05 -3.32 -3.82
N VAL A 100 9.81 -3.15 -3.33
CA VAL A 100 9.06 -1.90 -3.45
C VAL A 100 9.27 -1.04 -2.19
N PRO A 101 9.66 0.24 -2.31
CA PRO A 101 9.82 1.14 -1.17
C PRO A 101 8.46 1.68 -0.70
N TYR A 102 8.30 1.76 0.61
CA TYR A 102 7.11 2.24 1.31
C TYR A 102 7.49 3.25 2.39
N ARG A 103 6.63 4.26 2.58
CA ARG A 103 6.77 5.27 3.63
C ARG A 103 5.54 5.30 4.54
N ARG A 104 5.76 5.41 5.84
CA ARG A 104 4.69 5.42 6.85
C ARG A 104 3.85 6.69 6.72
N LEU A 105 2.53 6.57 6.80
CA LEU A 105 1.60 7.69 6.67
C LEU A 105 1.62 8.65 7.87
N SER A 106 2.06 8.19 9.04
CA SER A 106 2.26 9.05 10.22
C SER A 106 3.58 9.83 10.20
N ALA A 107 4.46 9.60 9.22
CA ALA A 107 5.73 10.32 9.16
C ALA A 107 5.48 11.78 8.78
N PRO A 108 6.25 12.73 9.36
CA PRO A 108 6.21 14.12 8.91
C PRO A 108 6.59 14.20 7.43
N PRO A 109 6.11 15.21 6.67
CA PRO A 109 6.56 15.46 5.30
C PRO A 109 8.07 15.54 5.21
N GLU A 110 8.65 15.12 4.09
CA GLU A 110 10.08 15.38 3.85
C GLU A 110 10.22 16.89 3.55
N PRO A 111 11.24 17.54 4.09
CA PRO A 111 11.51 18.95 3.83
C PRO A 111 11.86 19.20 2.35
#